data_AF-A0A3Q4NBK9-F1
#
_entry.id   AF-A0A3Q4NBK9-F1
#
_cell.length_a   1.000
_cell.length_b   1.000
_cell.length_c   1.000
_cell.angle_alpha   90.00
_cell.angle_beta   90.00
_cell.angle_gamma   90.00
#
_symmetry.space_group_name_H-M   'P 1'
#
loop_
_entity.id
_entity.type
_entity.pdbx_description
1 polymer ?
#
loop_
_entity_poly.entity_id
_entity_poly.type
_entity_poly.pdbx_seq_one_letter_code
_entity_poly.pdbx_strand_id
1 'polypeptide(L)'
;MSIAYLDPGNIESDLQSGAKAGFKLLWVLLGATIVGLLLQRLAARLGVVTGMHLAEVCNRQYHTVPRIILWVMVELAIIGSDMQEVIGCAIAFNLLSSGRWIPLWGGVLITITDTFVFLFLDKYGLRKLEAFFGFLITIMGITFGYEYVTVGPDQGQLLKGMFVPHCEGCGPVQLTQAVGIVGAVIMPHNIYLHSALVKSREVDRSNKKEVKEGVVLGCFFGPAALYIWAVGILAAGQSSTMTGTYSGQFVMEGFLNLRWSRFARVLLTRTLAITPTLLVAIFQDVQHLTGMNDFLNVLQSMQLPFALIPILTFTSLPSLMNEFANGLVFKIGGGVVILIVCAINMYFVVVYVSMLGSVWLYVLSAFLSIAYLVFVGYLGGVAGFRRDFSFTVNISLPQLTA
;
A
#
# COMPACT_ATOMS: atom_id res chain seq x y z
N MET A 1 10.48 -3.35 -2.84
CA MET A 1 9.33 -3.86 -2.05
C MET A 1 9.13 -2.98 -0.82
N SER A 2 10.14 -2.82 0.04
CA SER A 2 10.02 -2.00 1.26
C SER A 2 10.06 -0.47 1.07
N ILE A 3 10.34 -0.01 -0.16
CA ILE A 3 10.41 1.40 -0.56
C ILE A 3 9.12 2.17 -0.27
N ALA A 4 7.98 1.56 -0.58
CA ALA A 4 6.69 2.21 -0.47
C ALA A 4 6.17 2.28 0.98
N TYR A 5 7.02 1.96 1.95
CA TYR A 5 6.80 2.15 3.38
C TYR A 5 7.59 3.35 3.94
N LEU A 6 8.41 4.02 3.11
CA LEU A 6 9.26 5.16 3.48
C LEU A 6 8.81 6.45 2.80
N ASP A 7 7.58 6.49 2.30
CA ASP A 7 6.95 7.69 1.79
C ASP A 7 6.69 8.70 2.94
N PRO A 8 6.73 10.01 2.64
CA PRO A 8 6.51 11.04 3.65
C PRO A 8 5.20 10.89 4.43
N GLY A 9 4.14 10.38 3.78
CA GLY A 9 2.84 10.12 4.40
C GLY A 9 2.89 9.09 5.52
N ASN A 10 3.58 7.97 5.27
CA ASN A 10 3.80 6.93 6.27
C ASN A 10 4.70 7.40 7.41
N ILE A 11 5.78 8.13 7.11
CA ILE A 11 6.67 8.68 8.16
C ILE A 11 5.90 9.68 9.04
N GLU A 12 5.09 10.55 8.45
CA GLU A 12 4.24 11.47 9.19
C GLU A 12 3.25 10.72 10.10
N SER A 13 2.60 9.67 9.58
CA SER A 13 1.69 8.81 10.34
C SER A 13 2.38 8.13 11.53
N ASP A 14 3.60 7.62 11.34
CA ASP A 14 4.38 6.99 12.41
C ASP A 14 4.79 8.01 13.49
N LEU A 15 5.21 9.20 13.09
CA LEU A 15 5.52 10.31 14.01
C LEU A 15 4.27 10.75 14.79
N GLN A 16 3.12 10.86 14.12
CA GLN A 16 1.85 11.20 14.77
C GLN A 16 1.39 10.11 15.74
N SER A 17 1.53 8.84 15.36
CA SER A 17 1.22 7.70 16.22
C SER A 17 2.10 7.68 17.46
N GLY A 18 3.41 7.93 17.29
CA GLY A 18 4.36 8.08 18.40
C GLY A 18 4.04 9.27 19.31
N ALA A 19 3.64 10.41 18.73
CA ALA A 19 3.27 11.60 19.50
C ALA A 19 1.97 11.41 20.31
N LYS A 20 0.97 10.71 19.76
CA LYS A 20 -0.35 10.51 20.40
C LYS A 20 -0.40 9.29 21.34
N ALA A 21 0.32 8.22 21.02
CA ALA A 21 0.23 6.93 21.71
C ALA A 21 1.55 6.46 22.35
N GLY A 22 2.67 7.16 22.13
CA GLY A 22 3.98 6.76 22.59
C GLY A 22 4.37 5.37 22.04
N PHE A 23 4.98 4.54 22.88
CA PHE A 23 5.43 3.19 22.51
C PHE A 23 4.31 2.14 22.47
N LYS A 24 3.06 2.48 22.80
CA LYS A 24 1.96 1.51 22.99
C LYS A 24 1.50 0.85 21.69
N LEU A 25 1.71 1.50 20.54
CA LEU A 25 1.28 1.01 19.22
C LEU A 25 2.40 0.34 18.42
N LEU A 26 3.61 0.21 18.98
CA LEU A 26 4.75 -0.39 18.28
C LEU A 26 4.51 -1.85 17.88
N TRP A 27 3.78 -2.63 18.69
CA TRP A 27 3.41 -4.00 18.33
C TRP A 27 2.46 -4.05 17.13
N VAL A 28 1.60 -3.04 16.94
CA VAL A 28 0.71 -2.93 15.77
C VAL A 28 1.54 -2.65 14.53
N LEU A 29 2.50 -1.72 14.61
CA LEU A 29 3.43 -1.41 13.53
C LEU A 29 4.27 -2.63 13.14
N LEU A 30 4.84 -3.33 14.12
CA LEU A 30 5.61 -4.55 13.89
C LEU A 30 4.74 -5.65 13.27
N GLY A 31 3.55 -5.90 13.83
CA GLY A 31 2.61 -6.89 13.32
C GLY A 31 2.16 -6.59 11.89
N ALA A 32 1.78 -5.34 11.61
CA ALA A 32 1.41 -4.88 10.28
C ALA A 32 2.57 -5.03 9.28
N THR A 33 3.81 -4.77 9.71
CA THR A 33 5.01 -4.93 8.86
C THR A 33 5.25 -6.40 8.51
N ILE A 34 5.14 -7.31 9.48
CA ILE A 34 5.27 -8.76 9.25
C ILE A 34 4.18 -9.25 8.29
N VAL A 35 2.92 -8.87 8.54
CA VAL A 35 1.79 -9.24 7.69
C VAL A 35 1.96 -8.66 6.28
N GLY A 36 2.35 -7.39 6.16
CA GLY A 36 2.67 -6.72 4.90
C GLY A 36 3.72 -7.46 4.10
N LEU A 37 4.84 -7.86 4.73
CA LEU A 37 5.89 -8.64 4.10
C LEU A 37 5.36 -9.98 3.55
N LEU A 38 4.55 -10.70 4.34
CA LEU A 38 3.96 -11.98 3.93
C LEU A 38 3.04 -11.81 2.72
N LEU A 39 2.21 -10.76 2.71
CA LEU A 39 1.28 -10.48 1.61
C LEU A 39 2.01 -10.04 0.34
N GLN A 40 3.04 -9.21 0.47
CA GLN A 40 3.88 -8.82 -0.67
C GLN A 40 4.61 -10.03 -1.26
N ARG A 41 5.06 -10.97 -0.43
CA ARG A 41 5.65 -12.24 -0.89
C ARG A 41 4.64 -13.07 -1.69
N LEU A 42 3.38 -13.12 -1.26
CA LEU A 42 2.30 -13.77 -2.02
C LEU A 42 2.05 -13.07 -3.36
N ALA A 43 2.02 -11.73 -3.40
CA ALA A 43 1.90 -10.94 -4.62
C ALA A 43 3.03 -11.21 -5.62
N ALA A 44 4.27 -11.22 -5.14
CA ALA A 44 5.43 -11.55 -5.94
C ALA A 44 5.34 -13.00 -6.48
N ARG A 45 4.98 -13.97 -5.63
CA ARG A 45 4.84 -15.38 -6.04
C ARG A 45 3.77 -15.56 -7.11
N LEU A 46 2.64 -14.86 -6.99
CA LEU A 46 1.59 -14.88 -8.00
C LEU A 46 2.15 -14.43 -9.38
N GLY A 47 2.89 -13.32 -9.40
CA GLY A 47 3.50 -12.79 -10.62
C GLY A 47 4.53 -13.73 -11.26
N VAL A 48 5.40 -14.34 -10.44
CA VAL A 48 6.42 -15.30 -10.92
C VAL A 48 5.78 -16.53 -11.56
N VAL A 49 4.83 -17.15 -10.86
CA VAL A 49 4.28 -18.46 -11.26
C VAL A 49 3.28 -18.34 -12.39
N THR A 50 2.37 -17.35 -12.34
CA THR A 50 1.33 -17.21 -13.38
C THR A 50 1.80 -16.44 -14.60
N GLY A 51 2.84 -15.60 -14.44
CA GLY A 51 3.24 -14.66 -15.48
C GLY A 51 2.27 -13.50 -15.72
N MET A 52 1.24 -13.40 -14.91
CA MET A 52 0.24 -12.33 -14.91
C MET A 52 0.32 -11.57 -13.59
N HIS A 53 0.02 -10.27 -13.62
CA HIS A 53 -0.13 -9.50 -12.39
C HIS A 53 -1.55 -9.63 -11.82
N LEU A 54 -1.72 -9.26 -10.55
CA LEU A 54 -2.98 -9.46 -9.81
C LEU A 54 -4.18 -8.83 -10.52
N ALA A 55 -4.02 -7.63 -11.10
CA ALA A 55 -5.09 -6.96 -11.85
C ALA A 55 -5.53 -7.74 -13.12
N GLU A 56 -4.60 -8.33 -13.88
CA GLU A 56 -4.91 -9.20 -15.04
C GLU A 56 -5.68 -10.45 -14.59
N VAL A 57 -5.26 -11.07 -13.47
CA VAL A 57 -5.95 -12.24 -12.91
C VAL A 57 -7.37 -11.87 -12.44
N CYS A 58 -7.53 -10.75 -11.75
CA CYS A 58 -8.83 -10.21 -11.36
C CYS A 58 -9.73 -9.98 -12.57
N ASN A 59 -9.19 -9.44 -13.67
CA ASN A 59 -9.95 -9.19 -14.90
C ASN A 59 -10.48 -10.46 -15.55
N ARG A 60 -9.68 -11.53 -15.54
CA ARG A 60 -10.08 -12.83 -16.11
C ARG A 60 -11.08 -13.59 -15.22
N GLN A 61 -10.98 -13.41 -13.90
CA GLN A 61 -11.75 -14.22 -12.95
C GLN A 61 -13.06 -13.55 -12.51
N TYR A 62 -13.10 -12.23 -12.35
CA TYR A 62 -14.29 -11.51 -11.89
C TYR A 62 -15.13 -10.95 -13.05
N HIS A 63 -16.45 -10.88 -12.83
CA HIS A 63 -17.37 -10.22 -13.76
C HIS A 63 -17.13 -8.71 -13.84
N THR A 64 -17.66 -8.08 -14.90
CA THR A 64 -17.43 -6.67 -15.24
C THR A 64 -17.72 -5.69 -14.09
N VAL A 65 -18.82 -5.90 -13.35
CA VAL A 65 -19.22 -4.99 -12.26
C VAL A 65 -18.24 -5.05 -11.07
N PRO A 66 -17.97 -6.21 -10.42
CA PRO A 66 -16.94 -6.31 -9.38
C PRO A 66 -15.57 -5.83 -9.83
N ARG A 67 -15.20 -6.11 -11.08
CA ARG A 67 -13.93 -5.68 -11.67
C ARG A 67 -13.79 -4.16 -11.72
N ILE A 68 -14.83 -3.44 -12.13
CA ILE A 68 -14.82 -1.98 -12.18
C ILE A 68 -14.80 -1.40 -10.76
N ILE A 69 -15.54 -1.98 -9.82
CA ILE A 69 -15.51 -1.54 -8.41
C ILE A 69 -14.10 -1.68 -7.83
N LEU A 70 -13.45 -2.84 -8.03
CA LEU A 70 -12.07 -3.06 -7.60
C LEU A 70 -11.10 -2.05 -8.23
N TRP A 71 -11.26 -1.76 -9.53
CA TRP A 71 -10.45 -0.74 -10.19
C TRP A 71 -10.62 0.64 -9.55
N VAL A 72 -11.86 1.10 -9.36
CA VAL A 72 -12.13 2.41 -8.71
C VAL A 72 -11.52 2.47 -7.32
N MET A 73 -11.63 1.41 -6.52
CA MET A 73 -11.07 1.40 -5.16
C MET A 73 -9.55 1.49 -5.17
N VAL A 74 -8.88 0.79 -6.09
CA VAL A 74 -7.41 0.87 -6.20
C VAL A 74 -6.96 2.23 -6.74
N GLU A 75 -7.70 2.83 -7.68
CA GLU A 75 -7.45 4.20 -8.14
C GLU A 75 -7.56 5.23 -7.02
N LEU A 76 -8.61 5.13 -6.21
CA LEU A 76 -8.78 5.98 -5.02
C LEU A 76 -7.64 5.76 -4.02
N ALA A 77 -7.15 4.53 -3.86
CA ALA A 77 -5.99 4.23 -3.02
C ALA A 77 -4.72 4.94 -3.51
N ILE A 78 -4.49 4.93 -4.84
CA ILE A 78 -3.33 5.56 -5.47
C ILE A 78 -3.41 7.08 -5.31
N ILE A 79 -4.57 7.69 -5.61
CA ILE A 79 -4.77 9.13 -5.43
C ILE A 79 -4.61 9.52 -3.96
N GLY A 80 -5.14 8.72 -3.03
CA GLY A 80 -4.99 8.95 -1.60
C GLY A 80 -3.52 8.93 -1.17
N SER A 81 -2.74 7.95 -1.60
CA SER A 81 -1.30 7.91 -1.34
C SER A 81 -0.55 9.09 -1.95
N ASP A 82 -0.93 9.53 -3.15
CA ASP A 82 -0.36 10.71 -3.81
C ASP A 82 -0.67 12.00 -3.03
N MET A 83 -1.88 12.11 -2.46
CA MET A 83 -2.24 13.20 -1.55
C MET A 83 -1.37 13.21 -0.30
N GLN A 84 -1.10 12.05 0.30
CA GLN A 84 -0.27 11.98 1.51
C GLN A 84 1.18 12.42 1.26
N GLU A 85 1.72 12.09 0.08
CA GLU A 85 3.02 12.60 -0.36
C GLU A 85 3.02 14.13 -0.45
N VAL A 86 2.01 14.71 -1.10
CA VAL A 86 1.86 16.17 -1.23
C VAL A 86 1.73 16.84 0.14
N ILE A 87 0.93 16.26 1.06
CA ILE A 87 0.76 16.76 2.43
C ILE A 87 2.10 16.73 3.18
N GLY A 88 2.78 15.58 3.20
CA GLY A 88 4.03 15.40 3.92
C GLY A 88 5.13 16.33 3.41
N CYS A 89 5.26 16.49 2.09
CA CYS A 89 6.20 17.43 1.48
C CYS A 89 5.85 18.90 1.80
N ALA A 90 4.56 19.28 1.75
CA ALA A 90 4.14 20.64 2.07
C ALA A 90 4.41 21.00 3.53
N ILE A 91 4.15 20.08 4.46
CA ILE A 91 4.48 20.24 5.89
C ILE A 91 5.99 20.34 6.08
N ALA A 92 6.78 19.48 5.42
CA ALA A 92 8.24 19.54 5.51
C ALA A 92 8.80 20.88 5.03
N PHE A 93 8.33 21.41 3.89
CA PHE A 93 8.75 22.74 3.41
C PHE A 93 8.34 23.87 4.36
N ASN A 94 7.15 23.78 4.96
CA ASN A 94 6.68 24.75 5.93
C ASN A 94 7.54 24.74 7.20
N LEU A 95 7.87 23.56 7.73
CA LEU A 95 8.72 23.39 8.90
C LEU A 95 10.16 23.85 8.66
N LEU A 96 10.78 23.48 7.54
CA LEU A 96 12.12 23.95 7.15
C LEU A 96 12.19 25.47 7.05
N SER A 97 11.10 26.09 6.63
CA SER A 97 10.98 27.55 6.50
C SER A 97 10.61 28.24 7.82
N SER A 98 10.52 27.50 8.93
CA SER A 98 10.00 27.99 10.22
C SER A 98 8.64 28.71 10.10
N GLY A 99 7.83 28.32 9.11
CA GLY A 99 6.56 28.96 8.77
C GLY A 99 6.64 30.37 8.15
N ARG A 100 7.84 30.94 7.96
CA ARG A 100 8.02 32.36 7.57
C ARG A 100 8.22 32.57 6.06
N TRP A 101 8.86 31.62 5.37
CA TRP A 101 9.22 31.78 3.94
C TRP A 101 8.32 31.01 2.98
N ILE A 102 7.83 29.83 3.39
CA ILE A 102 6.99 28.97 2.56
C ILE A 102 5.70 28.64 3.35
N PRO A 103 4.55 29.23 2.99
CA PRO A 103 3.26 28.83 3.55
C PRO A 103 2.86 27.44 3.02
N LEU A 104 1.91 26.78 3.68
CA LEU A 104 1.47 25.43 3.31
C LEU A 104 1.02 25.32 1.85
N TRP A 105 0.20 26.24 1.37
CA TRP A 105 -0.23 26.29 -0.03
C TRP A 105 0.97 26.47 -0.99
N GLY A 106 2.00 27.21 -0.57
CA GLY A 106 3.24 27.36 -1.32
C GLY A 106 4.02 26.06 -1.39
N GLY A 107 4.09 25.32 -0.27
CA GLY A 107 4.65 23.97 -0.23
C GLY A 107 3.95 23.01 -1.18
N VAL A 108 2.60 23.02 -1.20
CA VAL A 108 1.81 22.22 -2.14
C VAL A 108 2.11 22.59 -3.60
N LEU A 109 2.20 23.88 -3.94
CA LEU A 109 2.54 24.30 -5.31
C LEU A 109 3.96 23.87 -5.73
N ILE A 110 4.92 23.85 -4.80
CA ILE A 110 6.28 23.36 -5.08
C ILE A 110 6.24 21.88 -5.47
N THR A 111 5.35 21.08 -4.89
CA THR A 111 5.19 19.67 -5.29
C THR A 111 4.66 19.47 -6.71
N ILE A 112 4.06 20.49 -7.34
CA ILE A 112 3.78 20.38 -8.79
C ILE A 112 5.09 20.31 -9.59
N THR A 113 6.11 21.04 -9.13
CA THR A 113 7.43 21.08 -9.78
C THR A 113 8.17 19.76 -9.61
N ASP A 114 8.02 19.07 -8.47
CA ASP A 114 8.64 17.75 -8.25
C ASP A 114 8.25 16.75 -9.34
N THR A 115 7.01 16.82 -9.79
CA THR A 115 6.44 15.88 -10.75
C THR A 115 7.06 16.11 -12.13
N PHE A 116 7.28 17.37 -12.50
CA PHE A 116 7.99 17.71 -13.73
C PHE A 116 9.47 17.37 -13.66
N VAL A 117 10.13 17.60 -12.52
CA VAL A 117 11.53 17.22 -12.29
C VAL A 117 11.69 15.70 -12.40
N PHE A 118 10.75 14.95 -11.83
CA PHE A 118 10.72 13.49 -11.92
C PHE A 118 10.55 13.00 -13.36
N LEU A 119 9.57 13.54 -14.10
CA LEU A 119 9.35 13.17 -15.50
C LEU A 119 10.56 13.47 -16.39
N PHE A 120 11.33 14.51 -16.03
CA PHE A 120 12.60 14.81 -16.68
C PHE A 120 13.71 13.81 -16.29
N LEU A 121 13.76 13.41 -15.02
CA LEU A 121 14.70 12.41 -14.51
C LEU A 121 14.45 10.98 -15.06
N ASP A 122 13.21 10.61 -15.40
CA ASP A 122 12.90 9.32 -16.05
C ASP A 122 13.64 9.14 -17.38
N LYS A 123 14.00 10.25 -18.06
CA LYS A 123 14.82 10.20 -19.29
C LYS A 123 16.30 9.86 -19.06
N TYR A 124 16.81 9.99 -17.84
CA TYR A 124 18.25 9.87 -17.52
C TYR A 124 18.71 8.45 -17.13
N GLY A 125 17.79 7.48 -17.12
CA GLY A 125 18.09 6.06 -16.93
C GLY A 125 18.09 5.58 -15.47
N LEU A 126 17.62 4.35 -15.26
CA LEU A 126 17.27 3.77 -13.95
C LEU A 126 18.43 3.77 -12.93
N ARG A 127 19.66 3.42 -13.36
CA ARG A 127 20.81 3.24 -12.43
C ARG A 127 21.26 4.54 -11.74
N LYS A 128 21.19 5.68 -12.43
CA LYS A 128 21.60 6.98 -11.85
C LYS A 128 20.57 7.49 -10.86
N LEU A 129 19.30 7.23 -11.17
CA LEU A 129 18.16 7.56 -10.33
C LEU A 129 18.16 6.70 -9.05
N GLU A 130 18.49 5.40 -9.14
CA GLU A 130 18.73 4.54 -7.98
C GLU A 130 19.83 5.08 -7.05
N ALA A 131 20.95 5.54 -7.61
CA ALA A 131 22.07 6.08 -6.82
C ALA A 131 21.73 7.42 -6.14
N PHE A 132 21.03 8.33 -6.84
CA PHE A 132 20.56 9.60 -6.27
C PHE A 132 19.63 9.36 -5.09
N PHE A 133 18.70 8.42 -5.27
CA PHE A 133 17.80 8.00 -4.22
C PHE A 133 18.57 7.40 -3.05
N GLY A 134 19.50 6.46 -3.29
CA GLY A 134 20.30 5.81 -2.26
C GLY A 134 20.99 6.80 -1.32
N PHE A 135 21.45 7.92 -1.88
CA PHE A 135 22.02 9.02 -1.13
C PHE A 135 21.02 9.71 -0.19
N LEU A 136 19.81 10.04 -0.65
CA LEU A 136 18.80 10.77 0.13
C LEU A 136 18.36 10.01 1.39
N ILE A 137 18.11 8.70 1.30
CA ILE A 137 17.71 7.97 2.50
C ILE A 137 18.92 7.53 3.32
N THR A 138 20.12 7.41 2.76
CA THR A 138 21.33 7.31 3.62
C THR A 138 21.39 8.50 4.57
N ILE A 139 21.10 9.72 4.08
CA ILE A 139 20.98 10.91 4.94
C ILE A 139 19.84 10.75 5.96
N MET A 140 18.66 10.30 5.54
CA MET A 140 17.53 10.06 6.45
C MET A 140 17.87 9.05 7.56
N GLY A 141 18.51 7.93 7.22
CA GLY A 141 18.91 6.89 8.17
C GLY A 141 19.96 7.40 9.16
N ILE A 142 20.94 8.18 8.70
CA ILE A 142 21.95 8.79 9.58
C ILE A 142 21.30 9.83 10.51
N THR A 143 20.42 10.68 10.00
CA THR A 143 19.77 11.73 10.79
C THR A 143 18.81 11.15 11.84
N PHE A 144 17.90 10.24 11.48
CA PHE A 144 17.05 9.56 12.46
C PHE A 144 17.84 8.67 13.42
N GLY A 145 18.91 8.04 12.96
CA GLY A 145 19.83 7.29 13.82
C GLY A 145 20.51 8.19 14.87
N TYR A 146 20.97 9.37 14.46
CA TYR A 146 21.55 10.36 15.36
C TYR A 146 20.53 10.87 16.39
N GLU A 147 19.31 11.19 15.97
CA GLU A 147 18.21 11.59 16.86
C GLU A 147 17.89 10.49 17.89
N TYR A 148 17.78 9.23 17.45
CA TYR A 148 17.52 8.10 18.35
C TYR A 148 18.59 7.94 19.43
N VAL A 149 19.86 8.08 19.06
CA VAL A 149 20.99 7.99 20.01
C VAL A 149 21.02 9.18 20.96
N THR A 150 20.70 10.38 20.47
CA THR A 150 20.73 11.61 21.26
C THR A 150 19.58 11.67 22.26
N VAL A 151 18.38 11.24 21.86
CA VAL A 151 17.21 11.16 22.74
C VAL A 151 17.36 10.05 23.79
N GLY A 152 18.10 8.98 23.46
CA GLY A 152 18.38 7.87 24.37
C GLY A 152 17.12 7.26 25.02
N PRO A 153 16.13 6.79 24.23
CA PRO A 153 14.87 6.31 24.77
C PRO A 153 15.05 5.07 25.65
N ASP A 154 14.15 4.88 26.62
CA ASP A 154 14.10 3.70 27.47
C ASP A 154 13.89 2.44 26.62
N GLN A 155 14.96 1.66 26.48
CA GLN A 155 14.96 0.44 25.66
C GLN A 155 14.02 -0.64 26.22
N GLY A 156 13.79 -0.65 27.54
CA GLY A 156 12.86 -1.58 28.19
C GLY A 156 11.42 -1.28 27.79
N GLN A 157 11.02 0.00 27.80
CA GLN A 157 9.69 0.41 27.34
C GLN A 157 9.50 0.19 25.84
N LEU A 158 10.55 0.44 25.05
CA LEU A 158 10.53 0.21 23.61
C LEU A 158 10.32 -1.28 23.28
N LEU A 159 11.11 -2.17 23.88
CA LEU A 159 10.97 -3.62 23.69
C LEU A 159 9.61 -4.13 24.19
N LYS A 160 9.13 -3.62 25.34
CA LYS A 160 7.80 -3.95 25.84
C LYS A 160 6.72 -3.50 24.86
N GLY A 161 6.81 -2.29 24.33
CA GLY A 161 5.88 -1.76 23.33
C GLY A 161 5.88 -2.52 22.00
N MET A 162 7.05 -3.05 21.58
CA MET A 162 7.18 -3.82 20.34
C MET A 162 6.58 -5.23 20.42
N PHE A 163 6.75 -5.93 21.55
CA PHE A 163 6.40 -7.36 21.65
C PHE A 163 5.16 -7.66 22.50
N VAL A 164 4.72 -6.74 23.35
CA VAL A 164 3.55 -6.97 24.22
C VAL A 164 2.32 -6.30 23.61
N PRO A 165 1.31 -7.07 23.15
CA PRO A 165 0.08 -6.53 22.59
C PRO A 165 -0.84 -6.03 23.72
N HIS A 166 -0.46 -4.94 24.36
CA HIS A 166 -1.23 -4.33 25.44
C HIS A 166 -1.26 -2.81 25.27
N CYS A 167 -2.47 -2.23 25.25
CA CYS A 167 -2.65 -0.78 25.31
C CYS A 167 -3.46 -0.38 26.54
N GLU A 168 -2.76 0.06 27.58
CA GLU A 168 -3.38 0.57 28.79
C GLU A 168 -3.94 1.99 28.53
N GLY A 169 -5.24 2.17 28.76
CA GLY A 169 -5.92 3.46 28.58
C GLY A 169 -6.08 3.94 27.13
N CYS A 170 -6.09 3.02 26.15
CA CYS A 170 -6.37 3.37 24.76
C CYS A 170 -7.80 3.91 24.59
N GLY A 171 -7.93 5.14 24.09
CA GLY A 171 -9.19 5.73 23.68
C GLY A 171 -9.43 5.64 22.16
N PRO A 172 -10.48 6.29 21.64
CA PRO A 172 -10.81 6.29 20.21
C PRO A 172 -9.71 6.92 19.34
N VAL A 173 -8.93 7.86 19.88
CA VAL A 173 -7.82 8.51 19.17
C VAL A 173 -6.69 7.52 18.91
N GLN A 174 -6.25 6.76 19.91
CA GLN A 174 -5.19 5.76 19.76
C GLN A 174 -5.64 4.59 18.88
N LEU A 175 -6.91 4.19 18.96
CA LEU A 175 -7.50 3.21 18.05
C LEU A 175 -7.46 3.69 16.60
N THR A 176 -7.79 4.96 16.34
CA THR A 176 -7.71 5.56 14.99
C THR A 176 -6.29 5.49 14.45
N GLN A 177 -5.28 5.81 15.28
CA GLN A 177 -3.87 5.68 14.91
C GLN A 177 -3.48 4.22 14.64
N ALA A 178 -3.97 3.26 15.43
CA ALA A 178 -3.72 1.83 15.18
C ALA A 178 -4.29 1.36 13.83
N VAL A 179 -5.50 1.78 13.47
CA VAL A 179 -6.09 1.49 12.14
C VAL A 179 -5.29 2.18 11.03
N GLY A 180 -4.90 3.43 11.28
CA GLY A 180 -4.05 4.21 10.39
C GLY A 180 -2.72 3.51 10.10
N ILE A 181 -2.02 3.01 11.12
CA ILE A 181 -0.78 2.23 10.99
C ILE A 181 -0.99 1.01 10.08
N VAL A 182 -2.09 0.28 10.25
CA VAL A 182 -2.37 -0.91 9.41
C VAL A 182 -2.58 -0.51 7.94
N GLY A 183 -3.30 0.59 7.67
CA GLY A 183 -3.52 1.11 6.32
C GLY A 183 -2.27 1.68 5.67
N ALA A 184 -1.51 2.48 6.43
CA ALA A 184 -0.24 3.09 6.04
C ALA A 184 0.80 2.02 5.67
N VAL A 185 0.93 1.00 6.51
CA VAL A 185 1.90 -0.08 6.30
C VAL A 185 1.40 -1.01 5.18
N ILE A 186 0.18 -1.53 5.26
CA ILE A 186 -0.31 -2.48 4.26
C ILE A 186 -1.06 -1.69 3.19
N MET A 187 -0.33 -1.14 2.22
CA MET A 187 -0.97 -0.39 1.14
C MET A 187 -1.54 -1.33 0.04
N PRO A 188 -2.83 -1.23 -0.32
CA PRO A 188 -3.45 -2.09 -1.32
C PRO A 188 -2.78 -2.00 -2.70
N HIS A 189 -2.46 -0.79 -3.16
CA HIS A 189 -1.90 -0.55 -4.49
C HIS A 189 -0.48 -1.14 -4.66
N ASN A 190 0.27 -1.30 -3.56
CA ASN A 190 1.59 -1.93 -3.57
C ASN A 190 1.50 -3.43 -3.84
N ILE A 191 0.43 -4.10 -3.39
CA ILE A 191 0.18 -5.52 -3.69
C ILE A 191 0.03 -5.73 -5.20
N TYR A 192 -0.72 -4.85 -5.88
CA TYR A 192 -0.87 -4.87 -7.34
C TYR A 192 0.46 -4.58 -8.04
N LEU A 193 1.14 -3.50 -7.66
CA LEU A 193 2.43 -3.13 -8.24
C LEU A 193 3.47 -4.25 -8.12
N HIS A 194 3.58 -4.87 -6.96
CA HIS A 194 4.55 -5.93 -6.71
C HIS A 194 4.32 -7.19 -7.53
N SER A 195 3.06 -7.55 -7.77
CA SER A 195 2.75 -8.64 -8.70
C SER A 195 3.17 -8.34 -10.15
N ALA A 196 3.23 -7.07 -10.54
CA ALA A 196 3.61 -6.64 -11.89
C ALA A 196 5.12 -6.43 -12.06
N LEU A 197 5.81 -5.84 -11.08
CA LEU A 197 7.24 -5.57 -11.17
C LEU A 197 8.07 -6.85 -11.35
N VAL A 198 7.63 -7.98 -10.79
CA VAL A 198 8.37 -9.24 -10.94
C VAL A 198 8.31 -9.78 -12.38
N LYS A 199 7.36 -9.32 -13.20
CA LYS A 199 7.25 -9.64 -14.63
C LYS A 199 8.33 -8.99 -15.48
N SER A 200 8.97 -7.92 -15.00
CA SER A 200 10.05 -7.23 -15.74
C SER A 200 11.34 -8.05 -15.83
N ARG A 201 11.42 -9.17 -15.08
CA ARG A 201 12.53 -10.13 -15.17
C ARG A 201 12.09 -11.28 -16.06
N GLU A 202 12.85 -11.55 -17.12
CA GLU A 202 12.66 -12.74 -17.95
C GLU A 202 13.02 -13.98 -17.11
N VAL A 203 12.03 -14.82 -16.84
CA VAL A 203 12.18 -16.12 -16.20
C VAL A 203 11.60 -17.12 -17.17
N ASP A 204 12.34 -18.18 -17.53
CA ASP A 204 11.77 -19.24 -18.35
C ASP A 204 10.76 -20.02 -17.50
N ARG A 205 9.48 -19.85 -17.82
CA ARG A 205 8.37 -20.44 -17.08
C ARG A 205 8.11 -21.90 -17.45
N SER A 206 8.76 -22.39 -18.50
CA SER A 206 8.71 -23.81 -18.89
C SER A 206 9.62 -24.68 -18.00
N ASN A 207 10.70 -24.08 -17.48
CA ASN A 207 11.65 -24.76 -16.62
C ASN A 207 11.24 -24.65 -15.14
N LYS A 208 10.72 -25.75 -14.57
CA LYS A 208 10.35 -25.84 -13.15
C LYS A 208 11.51 -25.46 -12.22
N LYS A 209 12.77 -25.68 -12.62
CA LYS A 209 13.95 -25.33 -11.83
C LYS A 209 14.18 -23.83 -11.80
N GLU A 210 13.99 -23.10 -12.90
CA GLU A 210 14.10 -21.63 -12.94
C GLU A 210 12.95 -20.93 -12.23
N VAL A 211 11.72 -21.46 -12.30
CA VAL A 211 10.59 -20.93 -11.52
C VAL A 211 10.84 -21.16 -10.02
N LYS A 212 11.32 -22.36 -9.65
CA LYS A 212 11.69 -22.67 -8.27
C LYS A 212 12.87 -21.81 -7.84
N GLU A 213 13.87 -21.59 -8.68
CA GLU A 213 15.00 -20.70 -8.44
C GLU A 213 14.57 -19.23 -8.40
N GLY A 214 13.54 -18.77 -9.13
CA GLY A 214 13.01 -17.41 -9.01
C GLY A 214 12.22 -17.20 -7.71
N VAL A 215 11.42 -18.20 -7.32
CA VAL A 215 10.72 -18.24 -6.03
C VAL A 215 11.71 -18.38 -4.86
N VAL A 216 12.77 -19.17 -5.04
CA VAL A 216 13.83 -19.39 -4.06
C VAL A 216 14.83 -18.25 -4.04
N LEU A 217 15.21 -17.61 -5.16
CA LEU A 217 16.08 -16.42 -5.21
C LEU A 217 15.45 -15.32 -4.35
N GLY A 218 14.13 -15.12 -4.45
CA GLY A 218 13.39 -14.22 -3.55
C GLY A 218 13.43 -14.61 -2.07
N CYS A 219 13.76 -15.86 -1.75
CA CYS A 219 13.93 -16.38 -0.38
C CYS A 219 15.40 -16.58 0.05
N PHE A 220 16.36 -16.65 -0.88
CA PHE A 220 17.73 -17.13 -0.68
C PHE A 220 18.81 -16.12 -1.11
N PHE A 221 18.45 -15.00 -1.72
CA PHE A 221 19.41 -13.95 -2.01
C PHE A 221 20.09 -13.50 -0.71
N GLY A 222 21.36 -13.88 -0.57
CA GLY A 222 22.16 -13.76 0.65
C GLY A 222 22.45 -12.31 1.08
N PRO A 223 23.29 -12.14 2.12
CA PRO A 223 23.52 -10.86 2.78
C PRO A 223 23.86 -9.72 1.81
N ALA A 224 24.65 -9.97 0.76
CA ALA A 224 25.04 -8.94 -0.22
C ALA A 224 23.88 -8.41 -1.09
N ALA A 225 22.94 -9.27 -1.48
CA ALA A 225 21.72 -8.84 -2.18
C ALA A 225 20.75 -8.16 -1.22
N LEU A 226 20.75 -8.56 0.06
CA LEU A 226 20.03 -7.89 1.14
C LEU A 226 20.63 -6.51 1.46
N TYR A 227 21.94 -6.31 1.34
CA TYR A 227 22.61 -5.00 1.47
C TYR A 227 22.43 -4.11 0.24
N ILE A 228 22.51 -4.63 -0.99
CA ILE A 228 22.21 -3.87 -2.22
C ILE A 228 20.71 -3.53 -2.30
N TRP A 229 19.84 -4.44 -1.85
CA TRP A 229 18.40 -4.23 -1.70
C TRP A 229 18.07 -3.29 -0.52
N ALA A 230 18.77 -3.38 0.61
CA ALA A 230 18.65 -2.43 1.72
C ALA A 230 19.11 -1.04 1.32
N VAL A 231 20.17 -0.89 0.51
CA VAL A 231 20.61 0.39 -0.07
C VAL A 231 19.62 0.92 -1.11
N GLY A 232 18.98 0.05 -1.90
CA GLY A 232 17.87 0.43 -2.81
C GLY A 232 16.55 0.73 -2.09
N ILE A 233 16.34 0.15 -0.90
CA ILE A 233 15.24 0.46 0.03
C ILE A 233 15.50 1.80 0.71
N LEU A 234 16.75 2.01 1.10
CA LEU A 234 17.27 3.28 1.57
C LEU A 234 17.47 4.24 0.38
N ALA A 235 16.52 4.38 -0.52
CA ALA A 235 16.63 5.31 -1.64
C ALA A 235 15.40 6.23 -1.86
N ALA A 236 14.22 5.72 -1.59
CA ALA A 236 13.08 5.98 -2.43
C ALA A 236 12.00 6.95 -1.87
N GLY A 237 12.42 8.10 -1.32
CA GLY A 237 11.52 9.18 -0.85
C GLY A 237 10.78 9.96 -1.97
N GLN A 238 11.04 9.63 -3.25
CA GLN A 238 10.30 10.12 -4.43
C GLN A 238 9.69 8.95 -5.22
N SER A 239 9.69 7.76 -4.64
CA SER A 239 9.14 6.58 -5.29
C SER A 239 7.64 6.50 -5.17
N SER A 240 6.96 7.31 -4.35
CA SER A 240 5.49 7.29 -4.29
C SER A 240 4.86 7.79 -5.61
N THR A 241 5.38 8.86 -6.23
CA THR A 241 4.99 9.25 -7.60
C THR A 241 5.24 8.13 -8.61
N MET A 242 6.39 7.47 -8.52
CA MET A 242 6.77 6.40 -9.43
C MET A 242 5.91 5.14 -9.21
N THR A 243 5.68 4.73 -7.97
CA THR A 243 4.89 3.56 -7.61
C THR A 243 3.42 3.80 -7.91
N GLY A 244 2.90 5.00 -7.64
CA GLY A 244 1.53 5.39 -7.97
C GLY A 244 1.28 5.38 -9.48
N THR A 245 2.22 5.89 -10.28
CA THR A 245 2.10 5.93 -11.74
C THR A 245 2.24 4.55 -12.38
N TYR A 246 3.21 3.73 -11.95
CA TYR A 246 3.32 2.35 -12.41
C TYR A 246 2.16 1.48 -11.93
N SER A 247 1.79 1.57 -10.65
CA SER A 247 0.66 0.81 -10.08
C SER A 247 -0.62 1.16 -10.82
N GLY A 248 -0.87 2.46 -11.02
CA GLY A 248 -2.01 2.96 -11.77
C GLY A 248 -2.04 2.47 -13.21
N GLN A 249 -0.90 2.45 -13.90
CA GLN A 249 -0.81 1.91 -15.25
C GLN A 249 -1.12 0.40 -15.29
N PHE A 250 -0.49 -0.41 -14.42
CA PHE A 250 -0.75 -1.85 -14.37
C PHE A 250 -2.18 -2.19 -13.94
N VAL A 251 -2.75 -1.41 -13.03
CA VAL A 251 -4.14 -1.55 -12.57
C VAL A 251 -5.11 -1.19 -13.69
N MET A 252 -4.88 -0.09 -14.41
CA MET A 252 -5.73 0.33 -15.53
C MET A 252 -5.64 -0.63 -16.72
N GLU A 253 -4.42 -1.03 -17.10
CA GLU A 253 -4.22 -2.03 -18.16
C GLU A 253 -4.78 -3.39 -17.76
N GLY A 254 -4.57 -3.82 -16.51
CA GLY A 254 -5.07 -5.10 -16.03
C GLY A 254 -6.59 -5.17 -15.90
N PHE A 255 -7.20 -4.20 -15.22
CA PHE A 255 -8.64 -4.21 -14.95
C PHE A 255 -9.49 -3.76 -16.15
N LEU A 256 -9.03 -2.78 -16.93
CA LEU A 256 -9.82 -2.18 -18.01
C LEU A 256 -9.27 -2.44 -19.42
N ASN A 257 -8.07 -3.03 -19.58
CA ASN A 257 -7.38 -3.17 -20.87
C ASN A 257 -7.20 -1.83 -21.61
N LEU A 258 -7.12 -0.71 -20.88
CA LEU A 258 -6.91 0.62 -21.44
C LEU A 258 -5.43 0.99 -21.33
N ARG A 259 -4.80 1.31 -22.47
CA ARG A 259 -3.41 1.77 -22.53
C ARG A 259 -3.36 3.29 -22.59
N TRP A 260 -2.76 3.90 -21.58
CA TRP A 260 -2.65 5.34 -21.46
C TRP A 260 -1.18 5.78 -21.44
N SER A 261 -0.91 7.00 -21.89
CA SER A 261 0.46 7.52 -21.81
C SER A 261 0.83 7.77 -20.34
N ARG A 262 2.07 7.42 -19.97
CA ARG A 262 2.61 7.65 -18.62
C ARG A 262 2.45 9.10 -18.18
N PHE A 263 2.74 10.04 -19.08
CA PHE A 263 2.63 11.48 -18.83
C PHE A 263 1.20 11.95 -18.53
N ALA A 264 0.23 11.54 -19.35
CA ALA A 264 -1.18 11.88 -19.11
C ALA A 264 -1.68 11.29 -17.78
N ARG A 265 -1.19 10.09 -17.43
CA ARG A 265 -1.54 9.42 -16.19
C ARG A 265 -1.03 10.18 -14.97
N VAL A 266 0.25 10.54 -14.96
CA VAL A 266 0.89 11.29 -13.86
C VAL A 266 0.16 12.62 -13.65
N LEU A 267 -0.12 13.35 -14.73
CA LEU A 267 -0.82 14.63 -14.65
C LEU A 267 -2.23 14.48 -14.09
N LEU A 268 -2.99 13.47 -14.50
CA LEU A 268 -4.34 13.25 -14.00
C LEU A 268 -4.33 12.94 -12.50
N THR A 269 -3.52 11.97 -12.05
CA THR A 269 -3.49 11.58 -10.64
C THR A 269 -3.02 12.73 -9.75
N ARG A 270 -1.99 13.47 -10.19
CA ARG A 270 -1.47 14.64 -9.48
C ARG A 270 -2.48 15.78 -9.42
N THR A 271 -3.20 16.04 -10.50
CA THR A 271 -4.25 17.09 -10.48
C THR A 271 -5.37 16.73 -9.50
N LEU A 272 -5.79 15.47 -9.49
CA LEU A 272 -6.82 14.98 -8.55
C LEU A 272 -6.34 14.97 -7.10
N ALA A 273 -5.05 14.74 -6.85
CA ALA A 273 -4.47 14.79 -5.50
C ALA A 273 -4.22 16.22 -5.01
N ILE A 274 -3.67 17.09 -5.86
CA ILE A 274 -3.27 18.45 -5.48
C ILE A 274 -4.49 19.35 -5.29
N THR A 275 -5.54 19.20 -6.08
CA THR A 275 -6.75 20.05 -5.98
C THR A 275 -7.37 20.06 -4.56
N PRO A 276 -7.75 18.93 -3.95
CA PRO A 276 -8.30 18.93 -2.60
C PRO A 276 -7.26 19.37 -1.55
N THR A 277 -5.99 19.00 -1.74
CA THR A 277 -4.92 19.32 -0.79
C THR A 277 -4.62 20.82 -0.78
N LEU A 278 -4.60 21.46 -1.94
CA LEU A 278 -4.43 22.89 -2.10
C LEU A 278 -5.61 23.67 -1.52
N LEU A 279 -6.85 23.19 -1.73
CA LEU A 279 -8.03 23.81 -1.13
C LEU A 279 -7.93 23.80 0.40
N VAL A 280 -7.61 22.65 1.01
CA VAL A 280 -7.41 22.58 2.46
C VAL A 280 -6.24 23.47 2.90
N ALA A 281 -5.12 23.48 2.18
CA ALA A 281 -3.95 24.28 2.53
C ALA A 281 -4.15 25.81 2.39
N ILE A 282 -5.10 26.26 1.57
CA ILE A 282 -5.44 27.69 1.42
C ILE A 282 -6.35 28.13 2.58
N PHE A 283 -7.32 27.29 2.95
CA PHE A 283 -8.38 27.66 3.88
C PHE A 283 -8.16 27.20 5.32
N GLN A 284 -7.20 26.30 5.58
CA GLN A 284 -7.02 25.63 6.87
C GLN A 284 -5.54 25.50 7.28
N ASP A 285 -5.32 25.26 8.57
CA ASP A 285 -3.99 25.10 9.18
C ASP A 285 -3.42 23.68 9.07
N VAL A 286 -2.15 23.53 9.48
CA VAL A 286 -1.40 22.24 9.52
C VAL A 286 -2.21 21.11 10.16
N GLN A 287 -2.95 21.39 11.24
CA GLN A 287 -3.74 20.39 11.96
C GLN A 287 -4.80 19.70 11.09
N HIS A 288 -5.39 20.41 10.13
CA HIS A 288 -6.39 19.84 9.22
C HIS A 288 -5.74 19.00 8.13
N LEU A 289 -4.53 19.36 7.67
CA LEU A 289 -3.76 18.53 6.74
C LEU A 289 -3.29 17.24 7.41
N THR A 290 -2.81 17.32 8.67
CA THR A 290 -2.43 16.13 9.45
C THR A 290 -3.64 15.22 9.73
N GLY A 291 -4.81 15.79 10.00
CA GLY A 291 -6.05 15.02 10.17
C GLY A 291 -6.57 14.42 8.87
N MET A 292 -6.36 15.09 7.74
CA MET A 292 -6.64 14.53 6.41
C MET A 292 -5.73 13.35 6.11
N ASN A 293 -4.44 13.42 6.47
CA ASN A 293 -3.52 12.29 6.34
C ASN A 293 -3.97 11.08 7.19
N ASP A 294 -4.34 11.29 8.45
CA ASP A 294 -4.92 10.25 9.32
C ASP A 294 -6.16 9.59 8.65
N PHE A 295 -7.05 10.40 8.09
CA PHE A 295 -8.25 9.91 7.40
C PHE A 295 -7.91 9.09 6.15
N LEU A 296 -6.93 9.53 5.34
CA LEU A 296 -6.46 8.80 4.15
C LEU A 296 -5.87 7.44 4.53
N ASN A 297 -5.12 7.34 5.63
CA ASN A 297 -4.60 6.06 6.13
C ASN A 297 -5.72 5.10 6.53
N VAL A 298 -6.76 5.62 7.20
CA VAL A 298 -7.93 4.80 7.54
C VAL A 298 -8.68 4.35 6.28
N LEU A 299 -8.82 5.23 5.29
CA LEU A 299 -9.42 4.89 4.00
C LEU A 299 -8.64 3.77 3.29
N GLN A 300 -7.30 3.82 3.31
CA GLN A 300 -6.46 2.74 2.81
C GLN A 300 -6.68 1.43 3.57
N SER A 301 -6.83 1.47 4.90
CA SER A 301 -7.19 0.30 5.71
C SER A 301 -8.56 -0.27 5.31
N MET A 302 -9.55 0.58 5.01
CA MET A 302 -10.86 0.13 4.50
C MET A 302 -10.77 -0.54 3.13
N GLN A 303 -9.80 -0.16 2.31
CA GLN A 303 -9.60 -0.75 0.98
C GLN A 303 -8.80 -2.06 1.01
N LEU A 304 -8.12 -2.35 2.11
CA LEU A 304 -7.27 -3.54 2.25
C LEU A 304 -7.94 -4.84 1.83
N PRO A 305 -9.16 -5.20 2.30
CA PRO A 305 -9.77 -6.47 1.95
C PRO A 305 -9.94 -6.68 0.45
N PHE A 306 -10.07 -5.61 -0.34
CA PHE A 306 -10.22 -5.67 -1.79
C PHE A 306 -8.94 -6.11 -2.51
N ALA A 307 -7.76 -5.91 -1.92
CA ALA A 307 -6.51 -6.45 -2.43
C ALA A 307 -6.16 -7.81 -1.76
N LEU A 308 -6.43 -7.93 -0.46
CA LEU A 308 -6.10 -9.13 0.34
C LEU A 308 -6.90 -10.37 -0.07
N ILE A 309 -8.20 -10.20 -0.34
CA ILE A 309 -9.06 -11.34 -0.69
C ILE A 309 -8.65 -11.92 -2.05
N PRO A 310 -8.50 -11.13 -3.13
CA PRO A 310 -8.04 -11.66 -4.41
C PRO A 310 -6.67 -12.32 -4.31
N ILE A 311 -5.70 -11.70 -3.62
CA ILE A 311 -4.35 -12.29 -3.55
C ILE A 311 -4.36 -13.64 -2.81
N LEU A 312 -5.03 -13.74 -1.67
CA LEU A 312 -5.14 -14.98 -0.91
C LEU A 312 -5.94 -16.05 -1.66
N THR A 313 -6.98 -15.64 -2.38
CA THR A 313 -7.81 -16.53 -3.20
C THR A 313 -6.98 -17.15 -4.32
N PHE A 314 -6.35 -16.31 -5.14
CA PHE A 314 -5.63 -16.75 -6.34
C PHE A 314 -4.34 -17.50 -6.00
N THR A 315 -3.64 -17.12 -4.92
CA THR A 315 -2.47 -17.88 -4.46
C THR A 315 -2.83 -19.21 -3.79
N SER A 316 -4.10 -19.44 -3.45
CA SER A 316 -4.61 -20.70 -2.91
C SER A 316 -5.31 -21.57 -3.96
N LEU A 317 -5.45 -21.12 -5.21
CA LEU A 317 -6.12 -21.83 -6.29
C LEU A 317 -5.13 -22.79 -7.00
N PRO A 318 -5.32 -24.13 -6.91
CA PRO A 318 -4.41 -25.08 -7.55
C PRO A 318 -4.39 -24.98 -9.07
N SER A 319 -5.51 -24.60 -9.69
CA SER A 319 -5.61 -24.40 -11.15
C SER A 319 -4.76 -23.23 -11.66
N LEU A 320 -4.40 -22.29 -10.79
CA LEU A 320 -3.60 -21.12 -11.14
C LEU A 320 -2.14 -21.25 -10.65
N MET A 321 -1.93 -21.84 -9.47
CA MET A 321 -0.61 -21.97 -8.84
C MET A 321 0.07 -23.32 -9.04
N ASN A 322 -0.63 -24.32 -9.59
CA ASN A 322 -0.15 -25.69 -9.73
C ASN A 322 0.41 -26.23 -8.39
N GLU A 323 1.64 -26.78 -8.41
CA GLU A 323 2.35 -27.30 -7.24
C GLU A 323 2.73 -26.21 -6.21
N PHE A 324 2.64 -24.92 -6.56
CA PHE A 324 2.98 -23.78 -5.70
C PHE A 324 1.77 -23.18 -4.97
N ALA A 325 0.66 -23.90 -4.82
CA ALA A 325 -0.52 -23.42 -4.11
C ALA A 325 -0.26 -23.24 -2.60
N ASN A 326 -0.93 -22.25 -1.97
CA ASN A 326 -0.82 -22.03 -0.53
C ASN A 326 -1.33 -23.22 0.29
N GLY A 327 -0.56 -23.59 1.31
CA GLY A 327 -1.00 -24.55 2.33
C GLY A 327 -2.12 -24.00 3.22
N LEU A 328 -2.75 -24.89 3.97
CA LEU A 328 -3.89 -24.58 4.84
C LEU A 328 -3.58 -23.48 5.87
N VAL A 329 -2.35 -23.45 6.40
CA VAL A 329 -1.90 -22.45 7.38
C VAL A 329 -1.99 -21.03 6.83
N PHE A 330 -1.50 -20.79 5.60
CA PHE A 330 -1.57 -19.47 4.97
C PHE A 330 -3.01 -19.07 4.64
N LYS A 331 -3.87 -20.05 4.31
CA LYS A 331 -5.29 -19.80 4.05
C LYS A 331 -6.03 -19.39 5.31
N ILE A 332 -5.85 -20.13 6.41
CA ILE A 332 -6.49 -19.81 7.70
C ILE A 332 -5.92 -18.49 8.24
N GLY A 333 -4.60 -18.34 8.28
CA GLY A 333 -3.95 -17.13 8.76
C GLY A 333 -4.36 -15.88 7.97
N GLY A 334 -4.35 -15.96 6.63
CA GLY A 334 -4.82 -14.87 5.78
C GLY A 334 -6.31 -14.55 5.97
N GLY A 335 -7.16 -15.57 6.13
CA GLY A 335 -8.58 -15.39 6.44
C GLY A 335 -8.81 -14.68 7.79
N VAL A 336 -8.03 -15.04 8.82
CA VAL A 336 -8.06 -14.38 10.13
C VAL A 336 -7.63 -12.91 10.01
N VAL A 337 -6.56 -12.61 9.26
CA VAL A 337 -6.12 -11.23 9.01
C VAL A 337 -7.22 -10.41 8.33
N ILE A 338 -7.86 -10.94 7.29
CA ILE A 338 -8.97 -10.25 6.60
C ILE A 338 -10.12 -9.98 7.57
N LEU A 339 -10.51 -10.98 8.39
CA LEU A 339 -11.58 -10.83 9.36
C LEU A 339 -11.26 -9.76 10.41
N ILE A 340 -10.03 -9.74 10.93
CA ILE A 340 -9.58 -8.73 11.88
C ILE A 340 -9.64 -7.33 11.26
N VAL A 341 -9.09 -7.16 10.06
CA VAL A 341 -9.12 -5.87 9.34
C VAL A 341 -10.56 -5.41 9.09
N CYS A 342 -11.45 -6.32 8.64
CA CYS A 342 -12.86 -5.99 8.43
C CYS A 342 -13.56 -5.61 9.73
N ALA A 343 -13.30 -6.32 10.83
CA ALA A 343 -13.90 -6.03 12.14
C ALA A 343 -13.45 -4.67 12.68
N ILE A 344 -12.15 -4.37 12.57
CA ILE A 344 -11.58 -3.08 12.98
C ILE A 344 -12.17 -1.93 12.15
N ASN A 345 -12.24 -2.09 10.83
CA ASN A 345 -12.81 -1.07 9.94
C ASN A 345 -14.30 -0.84 10.22
N MET A 346 -15.06 -1.91 10.49
CA MET A 346 -16.48 -1.81 10.84
C MET A 346 -16.70 -1.11 12.17
N TYR A 347 -15.88 -1.43 13.19
CA TYR A 347 -15.90 -0.72 14.46
C TYR A 347 -15.62 0.77 14.27
N PHE A 348 -14.61 1.11 13.45
CA PHE A 348 -14.26 2.50 13.16
C PHE A 348 -15.41 3.27 12.51
N VAL A 349 -16.08 2.70 11.50
CA VAL A 349 -17.23 3.33 10.85
C VAL A 349 -18.33 3.65 11.87
N VAL A 350 -18.63 2.71 12.77
CA VAL A 350 -19.64 2.93 13.82
C VAL A 350 -19.24 4.07 14.75
N VAL A 351 -17.98 4.10 15.21
CA VAL A 351 -17.48 5.16 16.10
C VAL A 351 -17.53 6.53 15.40
N TYR A 352 -17.04 6.63 14.17
CA TYR A 352 -17.00 7.89 13.43
C TYR A 352 -18.41 8.46 13.19
N VAL A 353 -19.35 7.60 12.79
CA VAL A 353 -20.75 7.99 12.56
C VAL A 353 -21.43 8.42 13.85
N SER A 354 -21.13 7.75 14.97
CA SER A 354 -21.69 8.11 16.29
C SER A 354 -21.26 9.51 16.75
N MET A 355 -20.12 10.02 16.27
CA MET A 355 -19.65 11.37 16.59
C MET A 355 -20.35 12.47 15.77
N LEU A 356 -20.93 12.15 14.61
CA LEU A 356 -21.56 13.14 13.72
C LEU A 356 -22.96 13.54 14.16
N GLY A 357 -23.61 12.81 15.09
CA GLY A 357 -24.88 13.17 15.72
C GLY A 357 -26.10 13.26 14.80
N SER A 358 -25.96 12.98 13.50
CA SER A 358 -27.04 13.06 12.50
C SER A 358 -27.59 11.69 12.13
N VAL A 359 -28.90 11.52 12.31
CA VAL A 359 -29.62 10.27 12.00
C VAL A 359 -29.52 9.90 10.52
N TRP A 360 -29.52 10.89 9.61
CA TRP A 360 -29.38 10.65 8.17
C TRP A 360 -28.02 10.04 7.82
N LEU A 361 -26.94 10.55 8.41
CA LEU A 361 -25.59 10.02 8.20
C LEU A 361 -25.45 8.61 8.76
N TYR A 362 -26.15 8.30 9.85
CA TYR A 362 -26.22 6.95 10.39
C TYR A 362 -26.87 5.96 9.42
N VAL A 363 -28.05 6.30 8.87
CA VAL A 363 -28.74 5.44 7.89
C VAL A 363 -27.90 5.24 6.64
N LEU A 364 -27.29 6.30 6.12
CA LEU A 364 -26.41 6.23 4.94
C LEU A 364 -25.19 5.34 5.20
N SER A 365 -24.52 5.52 6.35
CA SER A 365 -23.36 4.71 6.71
C SER A 365 -23.72 3.23 6.89
N ALA A 366 -24.88 2.92 7.47
CA ALA A 366 -25.33 1.55 7.65
C ALA A 366 -25.54 0.86 6.29
N PHE A 367 -26.16 1.56 5.34
CA PHE A 367 -26.32 1.07 3.97
C PHE A 367 -24.97 0.83 3.28
N LEU A 368 -24.04 1.78 3.38
CA LEU A 368 -22.69 1.65 2.81
C LEU A 368 -21.90 0.50 3.45
N SER A 369 -21.99 0.34 4.77
CA SER A 369 -21.37 -0.78 5.49
C SER A 369 -21.94 -2.13 5.08
N ILE A 370 -23.26 -2.24 4.90
CA ILE A 370 -23.88 -3.47 4.40
C ILE A 370 -23.41 -3.75 2.98
N ALA A 371 -23.42 -2.75 2.09
CA ALA A 371 -22.93 -2.90 0.72
C ALA A 371 -21.45 -3.33 0.70
N TYR A 372 -20.61 -2.73 1.56
CA TYR A 372 -19.22 -3.09 1.75
C TYR A 372 -19.06 -4.56 2.20
N LEU A 373 -19.76 -4.97 3.25
CA LEU A 373 -19.69 -6.35 3.76
C LEU A 373 -20.22 -7.37 2.76
N VAL A 374 -21.29 -7.05 2.03
CA VAL A 374 -21.82 -7.89 0.95
C VAL A 374 -20.78 -8.03 -0.17
N PHE A 375 -20.10 -6.94 -0.55
CA PHE A 375 -19.07 -6.98 -1.58
C PHE A 375 -17.83 -7.77 -1.14
N VAL A 376 -17.36 -7.56 0.10
CA VAL A 376 -16.31 -8.37 0.73
C VAL A 376 -16.69 -9.85 0.77
N GLY A 377 -17.92 -10.14 1.20
CA GLY A 377 -18.49 -11.48 1.24
C GLY A 377 -18.60 -12.11 -0.15
N TYR A 378 -18.95 -11.33 -1.18
CA TYR A 378 -18.95 -11.77 -2.58
C TYR A 378 -17.54 -12.14 -3.05
N LEU A 379 -16.54 -11.29 -2.81
CA LEU A 379 -15.15 -11.58 -3.19
C LEU A 379 -14.62 -12.85 -2.50
N GLY A 380 -14.93 -13.04 -1.22
CA GLY A 380 -14.59 -14.24 -0.47
C GLY A 380 -15.42 -15.48 -0.86
N GLY A 381 -16.69 -15.29 -1.21
CA GLY A 381 -17.60 -16.34 -1.66
C GLY A 381 -17.20 -16.91 -3.02
N VAL A 382 -16.81 -16.04 -3.96
CA VAL A 382 -16.22 -16.45 -5.26
C VAL A 382 -14.95 -17.29 -5.04
N ALA A 383 -14.20 -17.05 -3.97
CA ALA A 383 -13.05 -17.86 -3.57
C ALA A 383 -13.41 -19.26 -3.05
N GLY A 384 -14.56 -19.38 -2.37
CA GLY A 384 -15.07 -20.64 -1.84
C GLY A 384 -15.78 -21.51 -2.89
N PHE A 385 -16.66 -20.89 -3.69
CA PHE A 385 -17.52 -21.59 -4.66
C PHE A 385 -16.79 -22.14 -5.88
N ARG A 386 -15.65 -21.55 -6.29
CA ARG A 386 -14.85 -22.05 -7.42
C ARG A 386 -13.94 -23.24 -7.08
N ARG A 387 -13.96 -23.76 -5.85
CA ARG A 387 -13.36 -25.08 -5.56
C ARG A 387 -14.02 -26.21 -6.35
N ASP A 388 -15.31 -26.08 -6.69
CA ASP A 388 -16.08 -27.14 -7.35
C ASP A 388 -16.22 -26.98 -8.87
N PHE A 389 -15.97 -25.79 -9.42
CA PHE A 389 -16.08 -25.52 -10.86
C PHE A 389 -14.79 -25.85 -11.65
N SER A 390 -14.07 -26.88 -11.21
CA SER A 390 -12.83 -27.36 -11.86
C SER A 390 -13.08 -28.24 -13.09
N PHE A 391 -14.26 -28.16 -13.71
CA PHE A 391 -14.51 -28.67 -15.05
C PHE A 391 -15.00 -27.50 -15.91
N THR A 392 -14.38 -27.29 -17.08
CA THR A 392 -14.80 -26.34 -18.13
C THR A 392 -14.26 -24.91 -18.06
N VAL A 393 -12.98 -24.71 -17.75
CA VAL A 393 -12.23 -23.62 -18.41
C VAL A 393 -10.94 -24.21 -18.94
N ASN A 394 -10.94 -24.50 -20.25
CA ASN A 394 -9.73 -24.70 -21.02
C ASN A 394 -8.90 -23.41 -20.87
N ILE A 395 -7.93 -23.43 -19.95
CA ILE A 395 -6.91 -22.40 -19.87
C ILE A 395 -6.03 -22.62 -21.11
N SER A 396 -6.44 -22.05 -22.25
CA SER A 396 -5.54 -21.82 -23.36
C SER A 396 -4.53 -20.78 -22.91
N LEU A 397 -3.48 -21.24 -22.22
CA LEU A 397 -2.19 -20.56 -22.17
C LEU A 397 -1.85 -20.21 -23.63
N PRO A 398 -1.43 -18.97 -23.94
CA PRO A 398 -0.87 -18.68 -25.26
C PRO A 398 0.24 -19.70 -25.49
N GLN A 399 0.03 -20.62 -26.44
CA GLN A 399 1.12 -21.43 -26.96
C GLN A 399 2.09 -20.43 -27.58
N LEU A 400 3.20 -20.18 -26.89
CA LEU A 400 4.38 -19.58 -27.48
C LEU A 400 4.85 -20.57 -28.53
N THR A 401 4.51 -20.30 -29.78
CA THR A 401 5.07 -20.99 -30.94
C THR A 401 6.57 -20.70 -30.95
N ALA A 402 7.33 -21.78 -30.74
CA ALA A 402 8.73 -22.08 -31.09
C ALA A 402 9.75 -20.94 -31.14
#